data_AF-A0A816DKM1-F1
#
_entry.id   AF-A0A816DKM1-F1
#
_cell.length_a   1.000
_cell.length_b   1.000
_cell.length_c   1.000
_cell.angle_alpha   90.00
_cell.angle_beta   90.00
_cell.angle_gamma   90.00
#
_symmetry.space_group_name_H-M   'P 1'
#
loop_
_entity.id
_entity.type
_entity.pdbx_description
1 polymer ?
#
loop_
_entity_poly.entity_id
_entity_poly.type
_entity_poly.pdbx_seq_one_letter_code
_entity_poly.pdbx_strand_id
1 'polypeptide(L)'
;MSGESCLINSWTEWGQLELVCVGNARGMCYPDDEYAFPWHEVTNDQMRRYVTSFVGYRPTSRIELAQEQLDNLSNILQSEMVQVKTIEEMDEDINVLLKRKRTCLEKSSMDEKVLCKQKVEVCRSPADGKQFDQPIQTPFFRSHFQSGLACPR
;
A
#
# COMPACT_ATOMS: atom_id res chain seq x y z
N MET A 1 -13.20 23.08 -12.19
CA MET A 1 -13.15 21.83 -11.38
C MET A 1 -11.74 21.74 -10.83
N SER A 2 -11.56 21.89 -9.52
CA SER A 2 -10.28 21.58 -8.87
C SER A 2 -9.98 20.12 -9.20
N GLY A 3 -8.92 19.84 -9.96
CA GLY A 3 -8.56 18.49 -10.34
C GLY A 3 -8.33 17.67 -9.08
N GLU A 4 -9.24 16.76 -8.76
CA GLU A 4 -9.04 15.80 -7.68
C GLU A 4 -7.89 14.88 -8.12
N SER A 5 -6.69 15.14 -7.60
CA SER A 5 -5.51 14.32 -7.84
C SER A 5 -5.75 12.90 -7.34
N CYS A 6 -5.26 11.90 -8.07
CA CYS A 6 -5.38 10.50 -7.68
C CYS A 6 -4.79 10.28 -6.28
N LEU A 7 -5.56 9.67 -5.38
CA LEU A 7 -5.15 9.39 -4.00
C LEU A 7 -3.89 8.52 -3.91
N ILE A 8 -3.69 7.61 -4.86
CA ILE A 8 -2.54 6.70 -4.88
C ILE A 8 -1.64 7.09 -6.06
N ASN A 9 -0.42 7.50 -5.75
CA ASN A 9 0.60 7.85 -6.73
C ASN A 9 2.00 7.51 -6.19
N SER A 10 2.40 6.24 -6.29
CA SER A 10 3.73 5.78 -5.86
C SER A 10 4.38 4.98 -6.98
N TRP A 11 5.57 5.41 -7.41
CA TRP A 11 6.34 4.79 -8.50
C TRP A 11 7.67 4.21 -8.05
N THR A 12 8.19 4.70 -6.92
CA THR A 12 9.54 4.41 -6.45
C THR A 12 9.56 4.47 -4.93
N GLU A 13 10.40 3.65 -4.31
CA GLU A 13 10.60 3.61 -2.85
C GLU A 13 11.30 4.85 -2.27
N TRP A 14 11.92 5.68 -3.12
CA TRP A 14 12.71 6.86 -2.75
C TRP A 14 12.10 8.19 -3.21
N GLY A 15 10.85 8.13 -3.71
CA GLY A 15 10.11 9.35 -4.05
C GLY A 15 9.81 10.18 -2.80
N GLN A 16 9.39 11.43 -3.00
CA GLN A 16 8.90 12.24 -1.88
C GLN A 16 7.66 11.56 -1.29
N LEU A 17 7.72 11.24 0.01
CA LEU A 17 6.63 10.58 0.72
C LEU A 17 5.59 11.63 1.15
N GLU A 18 4.37 11.52 0.65
CA GLU A 18 3.28 12.45 0.97
C GLU A 18 2.22 11.80 1.88
N LEU A 19 1.90 10.53 1.62
CA LEU A 19 0.90 9.76 2.35
C LEU A 19 1.38 8.32 2.57
N VAL A 20 1.19 7.82 3.79
CA VAL A 20 1.58 6.46 4.18
C VAL A 20 0.53 5.82 5.08
N CYS A 21 0.35 4.52 4.92
CA CYS A 21 -0.47 3.72 5.80
C CYS A 21 0.44 3.02 6.82
N VAL A 22 0.16 3.21 8.12
CA VAL A 22 0.87 2.53 9.19
C VAL A 22 -0.01 1.42 9.76
N GLY A 23 0.58 0.23 9.91
CA GLY A 23 -0.11 -0.94 10.43
C GLY A 23 -0.43 -0.86 11.93
N ASN A 24 -1.13 -1.88 12.42
CA ASN A 24 -1.56 -2.01 13.82
C ASN A 24 -0.97 -3.28 14.43
N ALA A 25 -0.46 -3.22 15.66
CA ALA A 25 0.08 -4.38 16.36
C ALA A 25 -0.99 -5.16 17.16
N ARG A 26 -2.18 -4.60 17.35
CA ARG A 26 -3.27 -5.21 18.13
C ARG A 26 -3.77 -6.49 17.46
N GLY A 27 -4.10 -7.48 18.29
CA GLY A 27 -4.63 -8.76 17.82
C GLY A 27 -3.59 -9.68 17.17
N MET A 28 -2.30 -9.33 17.26
CA MET A 28 -1.26 -10.16 16.65
C MET A 28 -1.17 -11.55 17.26
N CYS A 29 -1.15 -12.56 16.39
CA CYS A 29 -0.98 -13.96 16.72
C CYS A 29 0.28 -14.54 16.07
N TYR A 30 0.72 -15.67 16.61
CA TYR A 30 1.61 -16.57 15.91
C TYR A 30 0.85 -17.26 14.77
N PRO A 31 1.45 -17.38 13.56
CA PRO A 31 0.83 -18.13 12.48
C PRO A 31 0.63 -19.60 12.87
N ASP A 32 -0.42 -20.24 12.36
CA ASP A 32 -0.62 -21.67 12.51
C ASP A 32 0.39 -22.47 11.66
N ASP A 33 0.56 -23.77 11.96
CA ASP A 33 1.52 -24.62 11.23
C ASP A 33 1.06 -24.98 9.79
N GLU A 34 -0.19 -24.67 9.42
CA GLU A 34 -0.70 -24.87 8.05
C GLU A 34 -0.10 -23.88 7.04
N TYR A 35 0.50 -22.78 7.49
CA TYR A 35 1.05 -21.76 6.60
C TYR A 35 2.42 -22.20 6.04
N ALA A 36 2.65 -21.94 4.73
CA ALA A 36 3.80 -22.40 3.95
C ALA A 36 5.20 -21.91 4.42
N PHE A 37 5.27 -21.16 5.53
CA PHE A 37 6.51 -20.69 6.11
C PHE A 37 6.69 -21.33 7.49
N PRO A 38 7.70 -22.19 7.70
CA PRO A 38 7.98 -22.82 8.99
C PRO A 38 8.58 -21.78 9.92
N TRP A 39 7.75 -20.86 10.39
CA TRP A 39 8.15 -19.74 11.22
C TRP A 39 8.70 -20.21 12.57
N HIS A 40 8.41 -21.44 13.00
CA HIS A 40 8.97 -22.06 14.19
C HIS A 40 10.39 -22.62 13.97
N GLU A 41 10.81 -22.81 12.71
CA GLU A 41 12.16 -23.21 12.32
C GLU A 41 13.12 -22.02 12.21
N VAL A 42 12.86 -20.91 12.93
CA VAL A 42 13.81 -19.80 12.94
C VAL A 42 15.16 -20.29 13.46
N THR A 43 16.12 -20.35 12.54
CA THR A 43 17.50 -20.79 12.79
C THR A 43 18.32 -19.74 13.53
N ASN A 44 17.81 -18.50 13.61
CA ASN A 44 18.45 -17.42 14.34
C ASN A 44 18.03 -17.43 15.81
N ASP A 45 18.97 -17.78 16.70
CA ASP A 45 18.78 -17.81 18.16
C ASP A 45 18.25 -16.50 18.73
N GLN A 46 18.53 -15.36 18.09
CA GLN A 46 17.99 -14.07 18.53
C GLN A 46 16.47 -14.00 18.33
N MET A 47 15.97 -14.46 17.19
CA MET A 47 14.54 -14.47 16.89
C MET A 47 13.78 -15.51 17.72
N ARG A 48 14.43 -16.62 18.07
CA ARG A 48 13.86 -17.65 18.93
C ARG A 48 13.45 -17.12 20.31
N ARG A 49 14.19 -16.15 20.86
CA ARG A 49 13.84 -15.46 22.13
C ARG A 49 12.53 -14.67 22.04
N TYR A 50 12.13 -14.29 20.82
CA TYR A 50 10.90 -13.56 20.56
C TYR A 50 9.70 -14.48 20.26
N VAL A 51 9.91 -15.79 20.20
CA VAL A 51 8.86 -16.80 20.06
C VAL A 51 8.59 -17.43 21.42
N THR A 52 7.42 -17.16 22.00
CA THR A 52 7.02 -17.68 23.33
C THR A 52 6.02 -18.84 23.26
N SER A 53 5.38 -19.03 22.11
CA SER A 53 4.41 -20.08 21.85
C SER A 53 4.53 -20.46 20.37
N PHE A 54 4.06 -21.66 20.01
CA PHE A 54 3.96 -22.16 18.63
C PHE A 54 2.60 -21.90 18.00
N VAL A 55 1.64 -21.33 18.74
CA VAL A 55 0.31 -20.95 18.24
C VAL A 55 -0.30 -19.88 19.16
N GLY A 56 -1.34 -19.20 18.68
CA GLY A 56 -2.16 -18.28 19.48
C GLY A 56 -1.62 -16.86 19.59
N TYR A 57 -2.19 -16.07 20.50
CA TYR A 57 -1.85 -14.64 20.62
C TYR A 57 -0.43 -14.40 21.14
N ARG A 58 0.19 -13.31 20.66
CA ARG A 58 1.46 -12.85 21.21
C ARG A 58 1.27 -12.28 22.62
N PRO A 59 2.30 -12.30 23.49
CA PRO A 59 2.22 -11.73 24.83
C PRO A 59 1.78 -10.26 24.78
N THR A 60 0.82 -9.88 25.61
CA THR A 60 0.24 -8.52 25.64
C THR A 60 1.29 -7.44 25.81
N SER A 61 2.26 -7.64 26.70
CA SER A 61 3.34 -6.66 26.93
C SER A 61 4.17 -6.37 25.67
N ARG A 62 4.30 -7.35 24.77
CA ARG A 62 5.00 -7.17 23.49
C ARG A 62 4.14 -6.49 22.46
N ILE A 63 2.83 -6.78 22.47
CA ILE A 63 1.85 -6.10 21.61
C ILE A 63 1.81 -4.61 21.98
N GLU A 64 1.74 -4.28 23.26
CA GLU A 64 1.73 -2.90 23.77
C GLU A 64 3.01 -2.16 23.38
N LEU A 65 4.18 -2.77 23.59
CA LEU A 65 5.46 -2.17 23.21
C LEU A 65 5.59 -1.96 21.69
N ALA A 66 5.13 -2.93 20.89
CA ALA A 66 5.11 -2.77 19.43
C ALA A 66 4.15 -1.66 18.99
N GLN A 67 2.98 -1.55 19.64
CA GLN A 67 2.03 -0.49 19.36
C GLN A 67 2.62 0.88 19.70
N GLU A 68 3.26 1.03 20.86
CA GLU A 68 3.94 2.27 21.25
C GLU A 68 5.02 2.68 20.24
N GLN A 69 5.78 1.71 19.71
CA GLN A 69 6.78 1.97 18.66
C GLN A 69 6.14 2.44 17.34
N LEU A 70 5.00 1.88 16.96
CA LEU A 70 4.24 2.30 15.76
C LEU A 70 3.61 3.68 15.94
N ASP A 71 3.10 3.98 17.13
CA ASP A 71 2.54 5.29 17.47
C ASP A 71 3.65 6.35 17.41
N ASN A 72 4.84 6.05 17.95
CA ASN A 72 6.01 6.93 17.86
C ASN A 72 6.48 7.13 16.41
N LEU A 73 6.51 6.08 15.59
CA LEU A 73 6.81 6.20 14.16
C LEU A 73 5.82 7.12 13.45
N SER A 74 4.53 6.98 13.75
CA SER A 74 3.47 7.81 13.18
C SER A 74 3.65 9.28 13.55
N ASN A 75 3.99 9.56 14.81
CA ASN A 75 4.29 10.93 15.28
C ASN A 75 5.48 11.55 14.54
N ILE A 76 6.55 10.76 14.34
CA ILE A 76 7.74 11.23 13.59
C ILE A 76 7.36 11.55 12.14
N LEU A 77 6.64 10.66 11.46
CA LEU A 77 6.21 10.88 10.07
C LEU A 77 5.31 12.11 9.93
N GLN A 78 4.36 12.30 10.86
CA GLN A 78 3.51 13.49 10.89
C GLN A 78 4.32 14.77 11.14
N SER A 79 5.37 14.72 11.96
CA SER A 79 6.26 15.87 12.18
C SER A 79 7.05 16.26 10.93
N GLU A 80 7.32 15.30 10.04
CA GLU A 80 7.93 15.49 8.73
C GLU A 80 6.90 15.85 7.64
N MET A 81 5.70 16.29 8.04
CA MET A 81 4.59 16.68 7.15
C MET A 81 4.04 15.55 6.26
N VAL A 82 4.31 14.29 6.62
CA VAL A 82 3.73 13.13 5.94
C VAL A 82 2.34 12.83 6.51
N GLN A 83 1.35 12.64 5.64
CA GLN A 83 0.03 12.20 6.08
C GLN A 83 0.07 10.71 6.46
N VAL A 84 -0.26 10.40 7.71
CA VAL A 84 -0.35 9.03 8.21
C VAL A 84 -1.81 8.64 8.35
N LYS A 85 -2.19 7.50 7.79
CA LYS A 85 -3.52 6.90 7.90
C LYS A 85 -3.45 5.49 8.46
N THR A 86 -4.53 5.04 9.11
CA THR A 86 -4.70 3.61 9.40
C THR A 86 -5.15 2.85 8.14
N ILE A 87 -5.14 1.52 8.22
CA ILE A 87 -5.61 0.66 7.13
C ILE A 87 -7.10 0.92 6.86
N GLU A 88 -7.88 1.05 7.93
CA GLU A 88 -9.33 1.26 7.84
C GLU A 88 -9.66 2.60 7.18
N GLU A 89 -8.98 3.68 7.57
CA GLU A 89 -9.16 5.01 6.97
C GLU A 89 -8.78 5.01 5.47
N MET A 90 -7.67 4.35 5.12
CA MET A 90 -7.24 4.24 3.73
C MET A 90 -8.24 3.42 2.89
N ASP A 91 -8.77 2.33 3.44
CA ASP A 91 -9.79 1.51 2.78
C ASP A 91 -11.09 2.29 2.58
N GLU A 92 -11.51 3.11 3.53
CA GLU A 92 -12.68 3.98 3.39
C GLU A 92 -12.51 4.97 2.23
N ASP A 93 -11.34 5.63 2.14
CA ASP A 93 -11.04 6.56 1.05
C ASP A 93 -11.00 5.87 -0.32
N ILE A 94 -10.38 4.69 -0.39
CA ILE A 94 -10.37 3.87 -1.60
C ILE A 94 -11.81 3.52 -2.00
N ASN A 95 -12.65 3.12 -1.04
CA ASN A 95 -14.04 2.78 -1.29
C ASN A 95 -14.87 3.99 -1.77
N VAL A 96 -14.64 5.18 -1.22
CA VAL A 96 -15.27 6.43 -1.70
C VAL A 96 -14.86 6.71 -3.14
N LEU A 97 -13.57 6.58 -3.48
CA LEU A 97 -13.09 6.75 -4.84
C LEU A 97 -13.67 5.72 -5.80
N LEU A 98 -13.73 4.45 -5.41
CA LEU A 98 -14.31 3.39 -6.23
C LEU A 98 -15.80 3.63 -6.51
N LYS A 99 -16.56 4.15 -5.53
CA LYS A 99 -17.96 4.54 -5.71
C LYS A 99 -18.12 5.68 -6.70
N ARG A 100 -17.28 6.73 -6.60
CA ARG A 100 -17.25 7.85 -7.57
C ARG A 100 -16.92 7.36 -8.99
N LYS A 101 -16.02 6.39 -9.11
CA LYS A 101 -15.53 5.82 -10.38
C LYS A 101 -16.51 4.84 -11.06
N ARG A 102 -17.69 4.56 -10.49
CA ARG A 102 -18.71 3.70 -11.14
C ARG A 102 -19.40 4.47 -12.28
N THR A 103 -19.74 3.75 -13.35
CA THR A 103 -20.58 4.26 -14.44
C THR A 103 -21.89 4.78 -13.87
N CYS A 104 -22.15 6.07 -14.03
CA CYS A 104 -23.40 6.69 -13.62
C CYS A 104 -24.36 6.75 -14.80
N LEU A 105 -25.65 6.57 -14.51
CA LEU A 105 -26.72 6.89 -15.46
C LEU A 105 -27.04 8.36 -15.29
N GLU A 106 -26.62 9.18 -16.25
CA GLU A 106 -27.02 10.58 -16.30
C GLU A 106 -28.34 10.68 -17.05
N LYS A 107 -29.28 11.45 -16.49
CA LYS A 107 -30.50 11.82 -17.19
C LYS A 107 -30.14 12.90 -18.21
N SER A 108 -30.22 12.57 -19.49
CA SER A 108 -30.17 13.59 -20.53
C SER A 108 -31.49 14.38 -20.54
N SER A 109 -31.47 15.57 -21.14
CA SER A 109 -32.65 16.43 -21.30
C SER A 109 -33.77 15.82 -22.16
N MET A 110 -33.56 14.64 -22.74
CA MET A 110 -34.46 13.95 -23.67
C MET A 110 -35.05 12.63 -23.10
N ASP A 111 -35.09 12.47 -21.77
CA ASP A 111 -35.53 11.24 -21.07
C ASP A 111 -34.73 9.95 -21.40
N GLU A 112 -33.70 10.06 -22.24
CA GLU A 112 -32.76 8.97 -22.50
C GLU A 112 -31.72 8.89 -21.39
N LYS A 113 -31.59 7.68 -20.83
CA LYS A 113 -30.57 7.34 -19.83
C LYS A 113 -29.26 7.05 -20.54
N VAL A 114 -28.30 7.98 -20.45
CA VAL A 114 -26.97 7.81 -21.03
C VAL A 114 -26.02 7.24 -19.98
N LEU A 115 -25.35 6.15 -20.31
CA LEU A 115 -24.26 5.58 -19.51
C LEU A 115 -23.04 6.48 -19.64
N CYS A 116 -22.72 7.21 -18.58
CA CYS A 116 -21.54 8.06 -18.53
C CYS A 116 -20.43 7.33 -17.76
N LYS A 117 -19.28 7.11 -18.41
CA LYS A 117 -18.08 6.55 -17.78
C LYS A 117 -17.13 7.70 -17.47
N GLN A 118 -16.96 8.02 -16.19
CA GLN A 118 -15.99 9.03 -15.78
C GLN A 118 -14.58 8.55 -16.18
N LYS A 119 -13.89 9.36 -17.01
CA LYS A 119 -12.53 9.08 -17.46
C LYS A 119 -11.58 9.26 -16.28
N VAL A 120 -10.77 8.25 -16.00
CA VAL A 120 -9.76 8.30 -14.94
C VAL A 120 -8.49 8.91 -15.52
N GLU A 121 -8.02 10.00 -14.91
CA GLU A 121 -6.61 10.39 -15.04
C GLU A 121 -5.79 9.36 -14.29
N VAL A 122 -5.20 8.43 -15.04
CA VAL A 122 -4.21 7.53 -14.49
C VAL A 122 -2.99 8.40 -14.24
N CYS A 123 -2.51 8.47 -12.99
CA CYS A 123 -1.15 8.92 -12.77
C CYS A 123 -0.28 8.05 -13.65
N ARG A 124 0.30 8.63 -14.69
CA ARG A 124 1.44 8.11 -15.41
C ARG A 124 2.60 8.99 -14.98
N SER A 125 3.81 8.43 -14.87
CA SER A 125 5.00 9.27 -14.71
C SER A 125 4.92 10.41 -15.74
N PRO A 126 5.16 11.68 -15.34
CA PRO A 126 5.08 12.80 -16.26
C PRO A 126 5.93 12.52 -17.50
N ALA A 127 5.41 12.92 -18.67
CA ALA A 127 6.07 12.72 -19.96
C ALA A 127 7.46 13.39 -20.05
N ASP A 128 7.82 14.21 -19.04
CA ASP A 128 9.08 14.95 -18.91
C ASP A 128 10.29 14.09 -18.50
N GLY A 129 10.28 12.79 -18.80
CA GLY A 129 11.51 12.13 -19.23
C GLY A 129 12.58 11.86 -18.17
N LYS A 130 12.24 11.13 -17.11
CA LYS A 130 13.18 10.16 -16.54
C LYS A 130 12.60 8.76 -16.70
N GLN A 131 12.68 8.23 -17.92
CA GLN A 131 12.59 6.79 -18.10
C GLN A 131 13.68 6.17 -17.21
N PHE A 132 13.27 5.30 -16.30
CA PHE A 132 14.21 4.57 -15.46
C PHE A 132 14.85 3.45 -16.30
N ASP A 133 15.73 3.84 -17.21
CA ASP A 133 16.45 2.93 -18.13
C ASP A 133 17.72 2.38 -17.47
N GLN A 134 17.68 2.05 -16.17
CA GLN A 134 18.80 1.38 -15.54
C GLN A 134 18.76 -0.10 -15.89
N PRO A 135 19.83 -0.67 -16.48
CA PRO A 135 19.88 -2.10 -16.74
C PRO A 135 19.92 -2.83 -15.40
N ILE A 136 18.87 -3.59 -15.10
CA ILE A 136 18.88 -4.50 -13.96
C ILE A 136 19.85 -5.64 -14.34
N GLN A 137 21.06 -5.60 -13.79
CA GLN A 137 22.02 -6.68 -13.90
C GLN A 137 21.92 -7.54 -12.64
N THR A 138 21.30 -8.71 -12.78
CA THR A 138 21.50 -9.80 -11.82
C THR A 138 22.40 -10.86 -12.45
N PRO A 139 23.02 -11.76 -11.66
CA PRO A 139 23.86 -12.84 -12.21
C PRO A 139 23.14 -13.76 -13.20
N PHE A 140 21.81 -13.80 -13.14
CA PHE A 140 20.97 -14.73 -13.91
C PHE A 140 20.07 -14.03 -14.95
N PHE A 141 20.01 -12.70 -14.96
CA PHE A 141 19.12 -11.96 -15.85
C PHE A 141 19.71 -10.60 -16.25
N ARG A 142 19.72 -10.32 -17.55
CA ARG A 142 20.00 -9.01 -18.13
C ARG A 142 18.81 -8.61 -18.99
N SER A 143 17.99 -7.68 -18.50
CA SER A 143 16.99 -7.01 -19.34
C SER A 143 17.30 -5.52 -19.38
N HIS A 144 17.24 -4.96 -20.59
CA HIS A 144 17.36 -3.52 -20.80
C HIS A 144 16.05 -2.76 -20.58
N PHE A 145 14.93 -3.48 -20.45
CA PHE A 145 13.62 -2.85 -20.28
C PHE A 145 12.73 -3.76 -19.42
N GLN A 146 12.34 -3.29 -18.24
CA GLN A 146 11.02 -3.61 -17.74
C GLN A 146 10.08 -2.51 -18.22
N SER A 147 9.80 -2.48 -19.53
CA SER A 147 8.48 -2.02 -19.96
C SER A 147 7.50 -3.12 -19.53
N GLY A 148 7.16 -3.12 -18.23
CA GLY A 148 6.06 -3.94 -17.76
C GLY A 148 4.83 -3.57 -18.56
N LEU A 149 4.30 -4.52 -19.33
CA LEU A 149 3.01 -4.45 -20.02
C LEU A 149 1.86 -4.41 -18.99
N ALA A 150 1.94 -3.56 -17.97
CA ALA A 150 0.85 -3.38 -17.02
C ALA A 150 -0.24 -2.45 -17.56
N CYS A 151 -0.01 -1.70 -18.65
CA CYS A 151 -1.04 -0.93 -19.35
C CYS A 151 -0.69 -0.73 -20.84
N PRO A 152 -1.48 -1.25 -21.80
CA PRO A 152 -1.38 -0.83 -23.19
C PRO A 152 -1.72 0.66 -23.33
N ARG A 153 -1.09 1.31 -24.33
CA ARG A 153 -1.23 2.75 -24.62
C ARG A 153 -2.67 3.14 -24.95
#